data_AF-A0A2T6FEI9-F1
#
_entry.id   AF-A0A2T6FEI9-F1
#
_cell.length_a   1.000
_cell.length_b   1.000
_cell.length_c   1.000
_cell.angle_alpha   90.00
_cell.angle_beta   90.00
_cell.angle_gamma   90.00
#
_symmetry.space_group_name_H-M   'P 1'
#
loop_
_entity.id
_entity.type
_entity.pdbx_description
1 polymer ?
#
loop_
_entity_poly.entity_id
_entity_poly.type
_entity_poly.pdbx_seq_one_letter_code
_entity_poly.pdbx_strand_id
1 'polypeptide(L)'
;MILTSDQQVYTGITTNMTRRWREHASGKAGARYFRGRSPQQLCYLETDHTRSTASKREAAIKGMNAREKRTLIDQSKETTLLFIEKYELQNLNQTSSTPC
;
A
#
# COMPACT_ATOMS: atom_id res chain seq x y z
N MET A 1 2.74 -0.49 1.64
CA MET A 1 3.06 -0.65 0.20
C MET A 1 1.85 -1.15 -0.53
N ILE A 2 1.63 -0.63 -1.72
CA ILE A 2 0.51 -1.02 -2.58
C ILE A 2 1.09 -1.58 -3.89
N LEU A 3 0.71 -2.81 -4.24
CA LEU A 3 0.99 -3.38 -5.55
C LEU A 3 0.12 -2.67 -6.59
N THR A 4 0.72 -2.28 -7.71
CA THR A 4 0.02 -1.65 -8.83
C THR A 4 -0.13 -2.60 -10.01
N SER A 5 -0.95 -2.22 -10.99
CA SER A 5 -1.15 -2.96 -12.25
C SER A 5 0.13 -3.34 -12.98
N ASP A 6 1.20 -2.55 -12.82
CA ASP A 6 2.49 -2.77 -13.50
C ASP A 6 3.40 -3.74 -12.73
N GLN A 7 2.87 -4.49 -11.75
CA GLN A 7 3.63 -5.39 -10.86
C GLN A 7 4.71 -4.67 -10.02
N GLN A 8 4.59 -3.36 -9.88
CA GLN A 8 5.47 -2.54 -9.06
C GLN A 8 4.81 -2.18 -7.74
N VAL A 9 5.62 -1.89 -6.73
CA VAL A 9 5.14 -1.50 -5.40
C VAL A 9 5.28 -0.01 -5.17
N TYR A 10 4.16 0.65 -4.88
CA TYR A 10 4.13 2.02 -4.42
C TYR A 10 4.34 2.10 -2.91
N THR A 11 5.17 3.05 -2.47
CA THR A 11 5.49 3.32 -1.06
C THR A 11 5.02 4.73 -0.70
N GLY A 12 4.28 4.83 0.39
CA GLY A 12 3.65 6.08 0.83
C GLY A 12 3.21 6.01 2.28
N ILE A 13 3.24 7.13 2.98
CA ILE A 13 2.61 7.28 4.30
C ILE A 13 1.17 7.79 4.17
N THR A 14 0.31 7.39 5.11
CA THR A 14 -1.07 7.88 5.19
C THR A 14 -1.65 7.71 6.57
N THR A 15 -2.54 8.60 6.97
CA THR A 15 -3.34 8.49 8.19
C THR A 15 -4.68 7.80 7.94
N ASN A 16 -5.15 7.74 6.69
CA ASN A 16 -6.41 7.12 6.32
C ASN A 16 -6.24 6.34 5.01
N MET A 17 -6.03 5.02 5.15
CA MET A 17 -5.77 4.13 4.03
C MET A 17 -6.96 4.04 3.07
N THR A 18 -8.18 3.91 3.60
CA THR A 18 -9.41 3.79 2.79
C THR A 18 -9.64 5.00 1.90
N ARG A 19 -9.50 6.21 2.46
CA ARG A 19 -9.62 7.46 1.68
C ARG A 19 -8.55 7.51 0.60
N ARG A 20 -7.30 7.25 0.95
CA ARG A 20 -6.17 7.28 0.01
C ARG A 20 -6.30 6.25 -1.10
N TRP A 21 -6.82 5.06 -0.78
CA TRP A 21 -7.08 4.03 -1.79
C TRP A 21 -8.10 4.50 -2.82
N ARG A 22 -9.23 5.07 -2.38
CA ARG A 22 -10.25 5.62 -3.29
C ARG A 22 -9.70 6.77 -4.14
N GLU A 23 -8.87 7.64 -3.58
CA GLU A 23 -8.21 8.73 -4.31
C GLU A 23 -7.27 8.19 -5.40
N HIS A 24 -6.50 7.12 -5.11
CA HIS A 24 -5.64 6.47 -6.10
C HIS A 24 -6.43 5.68 -7.14
N ALA A 25 -7.48 4.96 -6.74
CA ALA A 25 -8.31 4.17 -7.65
C ALA A 25 -9.14 5.05 -8.62
N SER A 26 -9.60 6.21 -8.17
CA SER A 26 -10.38 7.14 -8.99
C SER A 26 -9.51 8.06 -9.89
N GLY A 27 -8.19 8.07 -9.71
CA GLY A 27 -7.23 8.80 -10.55
C GLY A 27 -7.26 10.34 -10.47
N LYS A 28 -8.24 10.93 -9.76
CA LYS A 28 -8.44 12.41 -9.72
C LYS A 28 -7.63 13.12 -8.64
N ALA A 29 -7.40 12.49 -7.49
CA ALA A 29 -6.70 13.08 -6.33
C ALA A 29 -5.53 12.23 -5.82
N GLY A 30 -5.21 11.13 -6.52
CA GLY A 30 -4.10 10.25 -6.17
C GLY A 30 -2.72 10.84 -6.48
N ALA A 31 -1.68 10.15 -6.01
CA ALA A 31 -0.30 10.54 -6.33
C ALA A 31 -0.09 10.50 -7.85
N ARG A 32 0.76 11.39 -8.40
CA ARG A 32 1.08 11.44 -9.85
C ARG A 32 1.46 10.07 -10.42
N TYR A 33 2.03 9.20 -9.58
CA TYR A 33 2.38 7.82 -9.89
C TYR A 33 1.19 6.95 -10.34
N PHE A 34 -0.01 7.18 -9.79
CA PHE A 34 -1.24 6.43 -10.12
C PHE A 34 -1.98 6.98 -11.35
N ARG A 35 -1.46 8.00 -12.05
CA ARG A 35 -2.03 8.39 -13.35
C ARG A 35 -1.80 7.26 -14.36
N GLY A 36 -2.88 6.57 -14.74
CA GLY A 36 -2.85 5.41 -15.63
C GLY A 36 -2.46 4.09 -14.95
N ARG A 37 -2.36 4.05 -13.62
CA ARG A 37 -2.13 2.82 -12.85
C ARG A 37 -3.19 2.66 -11.78
N SER A 38 -3.68 1.44 -11.59
CA SER A 38 -4.61 1.13 -10.51
C SER A 38 -3.89 0.43 -9.35
N PRO A 39 -4.27 0.74 -8.09
CA PRO A 39 -3.88 -0.07 -6.95
C PRO A 39 -4.57 -1.45 -7.06
N GLN A 40 -3.80 -2.53 -6.89
CA GLN A 40 -4.27 -3.92 -7.01
C GLN A 40 -4.37 -4.59 -5.64
N GLN A 41 -3.36 -4.40 -4.78
CA GLN A 41 -3.34 -5.06 -3.48
C GLN A 41 -2.53 -4.25 -2.45
N LEU A 42 -2.99 -4.23 -1.20
CA LEU A 42 -2.22 -3.76 -0.05
C LEU A 42 -1.31 -4.90 0.45
N CYS A 43 -0.03 -4.82 0.12
CA CYS A 43 0.96 -5.86 0.46
C CYS A 43 1.69 -5.61 1.77
N TYR A 44 1.68 -4.38 2.28
CA TYR A 44 2.43 -4.01 3.48
C TYR A 44 1.76 -2.85 4.20
N LEU A 45 1.57 -2.98 5.51
CA LEU A 45 1.04 -1.91 6.36
C LEU A 45 1.82 -1.87 7.68
N GLU A 46 2.32 -0.69 8.03
CA GLU A 46 2.88 -0.39 9.34
C GLU A 46 2.05 0.72 9.98
N THR A 47 1.76 0.61 11.27
CA THR A 47 1.04 1.61 12.06
C THR A 47 1.90 2.14 13.21
N ASP A 48 1.30 2.96 14.08
CA ASP A 48 1.93 3.46 15.31
C ASP A 48 3.15 4.37 15.05
N HIS A 49 3.13 5.07 13.92
CA HIS A 49 4.13 6.06 13.56
C HIS A 49 3.64 7.49 13.77
N THR A 50 4.54 8.33 14.27
CA THR A 50 4.39 9.79 14.14
C THR A 50 4.71 10.20 12.69
N ARG A 51 4.32 11.42 12.29
CA ARG A 51 4.70 11.95 10.96
C ARG A 51 6.22 11.84 10.71
N SER A 52 7.03 12.16 11.71
CA SER A 52 8.49 12.14 11.62
C SER A 52 9.05 10.73 11.47
N THR A 53 8.56 9.76 12.26
CA THR A 53 9.02 8.36 12.16
C THR A 53 8.53 7.71 10.87
N ALA A 54 7.29 7.98 10.46
CA ALA A 54 6.72 7.50 9.21
C ALA A 54 7.54 7.99 8.00
N SER A 55 7.89 9.27 7.95
CA SER A 55 8.70 9.82 6.85
C SER A 55 10.10 9.22 6.77
N LYS A 56 10.77 9.01 7.92
CA LYS A 56 12.09 8.32 7.96
C LYS A 56 11.97 6.89 7.45
N ARG A 57 10.93 6.17 7.89
CA ARG A 57 10.67 4.79 7.47
C ARG A 57 10.38 4.71 5.97
N GLU A 58 9.57 5.63 5.45
CA GLU A 58 9.27 5.73 4.01
C GLU A 58 10.54 5.95 3.19
N ALA A 59 11.44 6.85 3.63
CA ALA A 59 12.70 7.10 2.94
C ALA A 59 13.61 5.85 2.92
N ALA A 60 13.73 5.15 4.05
CA ALA A 60 14.48 3.90 4.13
C ALA A 60 13.92 2.85 3.16
N ILE A 61 12.59 2.68 3.15
CA ILE A 61 11.92 1.74 2.26
C ILE A 61 12.06 2.15 0.78
N LYS A 62 12.03 3.45 0.46
CA LYS A 62 12.23 3.95 -0.91
C LYS A 62 13.61 3.58 -1.45
N GLY A 63 14.64 3.65 -0.60
CA GLY A 63 16.02 3.28 -0.92
C GLY A 63 16.25 1.77 -1.11
N MET A 64 15.35 0.92 -0.62
CA MET A 64 15.46 -0.53 -0.80
C MET A 64 15.29 -0.95 -2.27
N ASN A 65 16.04 -1.97 -2.66
CA ASN A 65 15.90 -2.63 -3.96
C ASN A 65 14.64 -3.53 -3.98
N ALA A 66 14.30 -4.07 -5.16
CA ALA A 66 13.10 -4.87 -5.33
C ALA A 66 13.10 -6.16 -4.49
N ARG A 67 14.26 -6.79 -4.27
CA ARG A 67 14.39 -8.00 -3.46
C ARG A 67 14.13 -7.70 -1.99
N GLU A 68 14.74 -6.65 -1.45
CA GLU A 68 14.57 -6.22 -0.06
C GLU A 68 13.12 -5.86 0.25
N LYS A 69 12.44 -5.18 -0.69
CA LYS A 69 11.00 -4.87 -0.54
C LYS A 69 10.14 -6.13 -0.46
N ARG A 70 10.43 -7.14 -1.28
CA ARG A 70 9.72 -8.43 -1.25
C ARG A 70 9.99 -9.17 0.06
N THR A 71 11.25 -9.26 0.48
CA THR A 71 11.60 -9.84 1.79
C THR A 71 10.87 -9.16 2.93
N LEU A 72 10.80 -7.82 2.93
CA LEU A 72 10.09 -7.06 3.96
C LEU A 72 8.59 -7.37 3.97
N ILE A 73 7.97 -7.47 2.79
CA ILE A 73 6.56 -7.87 2.63
C ILE A 73 6.34 -9.26 3.23
N ASP A 74 7.19 -10.23 2.88
CA ASP A 74 7.06 -11.61 3.35
C ASP A 74 7.24 -11.71 4.87
N GLN A 75 8.25 -11.04 5.42
CA GLN A 75 8.53 -11.03 6.86
C GLN A 75 7.42 -10.37 7.68
N SER A 76 6.71 -9.40 7.12
CA SER A 76 5.66 -8.65 7.84
C SER A 76 4.25 -9.02 7.39
N LYS A 77 4.10 -10.16 6.70
CA LYS A 77 2.84 -10.61 6.11
C LYS A 77 1.77 -10.79 7.17
N GLU A 78 2.09 -11.48 8.26
CA GLU A 78 1.17 -11.74 9.37
C GLU A 78 0.71 -10.44 10.04
N THR A 79 1.66 -9.57 10.40
CA THR A 79 1.38 -8.24 10.94
C THR A 79 0.51 -7.40 10.00
N THR A 80 0.78 -7.44 8.70
CA THR A 80 -0.01 -6.72 7.70
C THR A 80 -1.45 -7.24 7.64
N LEU A 81 -1.64 -8.56 7.68
CA LEU A 81 -2.97 -9.18 7.71
C LEU A 81 -3.75 -8.79 8.97
N LEU A 82 -3.10 -8.81 10.13
CA LEU A 82 -3.70 -8.36 11.39
C LEU A 82 -4.18 -6.91 11.30
N PHE A 83 -3.39 -6.01 10.70
CA PHE A 83 -3.82 -4.63 10.50
C PHE A 83 -4.93 -4.48 9.48
N ILE A 84 -4.91 -5.26 8.39
CA ILE A 84 -6.01 -5.25 7.41
C ILE A 84 -7.33 -5.61 8.10
N GLU A 85 -7.32 -6.62 8.97
CA GLU A 85 -8.50 -7.01 9.74
C GLU A 85 -8.89 -5.94 10.75
N LYS A 86 -7.94 -5.48 11.58
CA LYS A 86 -8.15 -4.46 12.62
C LYS A 86 -8.76 -3.17 12.10
N TYR A 87 -8.42 -2.75 10.88
CA TYR A 87 -8.90 -1.52 10.25
C TYR A 87 -9.97 -1.78 9.17
N GLU A 88 -10.53 -2.99 9.09
CA GLU A 88 -11.57 -3.38 8.12
C GLU A 88 -11.20 -3.07 6.66
N LEU A 89 -9.93 -3.22 6.30
CA LEU A 89 -9.38 -2.93 4.97
C LEU A 89 -9.48 -4.10 3.99
N GLN A 90 -10.25 -5.14 4.33
CA GLN A 90 -10.40 -6.36 3.52
C GLN A 90 -10.89 -6.06 2.11
N ASN A 91 -11.77 -5.05 1.98
CA ASN A 91 -12.33 -4.60 0.71
C ASN A 91 -11.28 -3.97 -0.23
N LEU A 92 -10.09 -3.62 0.26
CA LEU A 92 -8.99 -3.09 -0.58
C LEU A 92 -8.20 -4.19 -1.28
N ASN A 93 -8.26 -5.43 -0.75
CA ASN A 93 -7.58 -6.60 -1.31
C ASN A 93 -8.50 -7.50 -2.13
N GLN A 94 -9.79 -7.16 -2.20
CA GLN A 94 -10.69 -7.77 -3.17
C GLN A 94 -10.37 -7.12 -4.51
N THR A 95 -9.49 -7.77 -5.28
CA THR A 95 -9.51 -7.59 -6.72
C THR A 95 -10.94 -7.84 -7.13
N SER A 96 -11.58 -6.84 -7.73
CA SER A 96 -12.83 -7.01 -8.43
C SER A 96 -12.63 -8.21 -9.36
N SER A 97 -13.14 -9.36 -8.93
CA SER A 97 -13.57 -10.40 -9.82
C SER A 97 -14.66 -9.70 -10.61
N THR A 98 -14.32 -9.18 -11.79
CA THR A 98 -15.34 -8.94 -12.80
C THR A 98 -15.75 -10.34 -13.23
N PRO A 99 -16.94 -10.85 -12.84
CA PRO A 99 -17.45 -12.03 -13.52
C PRO A 99 -17.91 -11.55 -14.89
N CYS A 100 -17.27 -12.10 -15.93
CA CYS A 100 -17.66 -12.16 -17.35
C CYS A 100 -18.48 -10.99 -17.92
#